data_AF-A0AAN8JMN7-F1
#
_entry.id   AF-A0AAN8JMN7-F1
#
_cell.length_a   1.000
_cell.length_b   1.000
_cell.length_c   1.000
_cell.angle_alpha   90.00
_cell.angle_beta   90.00
_cell.angle_gamma   90.00
#
_symmetry.space_group_name_H-M   'P 1'
#
loop_
_entity.id
_entity.type
_entity.pdbx_description
1 polymer ?
#
loop_
_entity_poly.entity_id
_entity_poly.type
_entity_poly.pdbx_seq_one_letter_code
_entity_poly.pdbx_strand_id
1 'polypeptide(L)'
;MSNDLYRKDIGNDYLVVKCIWQEDVCYHLRLYGYGFKGDRYPTPNGIMFFEQQWQTLMNTVSEIDEYLQKNIVKKSVPIGNDVYVTIDNKYPGVNIRKFWWCEEERMPKPTRKGVHLNLKQWEALKVSFKELCENNFTCEEPPLGVVGLAKAETCV
;
A
#
# COMPACT_ATOMS: atom_id res chain seq x y z
N MET A 1 4.92 22.46 1.73
CA MET A 1 3.75 22.13 0.90
C MET A 1 3.53 20.64 1.01
N SER A 2 2.29 20.18 1.10
CA SER A 2 2.01 18.75 1.30
C SER A 2 2.26 18.00 -0.02
N ASN A 3 3.20 17.04 -0.03
CA ASN A 3 3.47 16.17 -1.19
C ASN A 3 2.46 15.03 -1.32
N ASP A 4 1.27 15.20 -0.75
CA ASP A 4 0.23 14.18 -0.74
C ASP A 4 -0.54 14.27 -2.06
N LEU A 5 -0.53 13.17 -2.83
CA LEU A 5 -1.30 12.99 -4.06
C LEU A 5 -2.70 12.45 -3.76
N TYR A 6 -2.86 11.75 -2.64
CA TYR A 6 -4.12 11.18 -2.19
C TYR A 6 -4.09 11.02 -0.68
N ARG A 7 -5.24 11.22 -0.02
CA ARG A 7 -5.41 11.02 1.41
C ARG A 7 -6.84 10.58 1.71
N LYS A 8 -7.00 9.49 2.45
CA LYS A 8 -8.31 9.01 2.90
C LYS A 8 -8.25 8.40 4.29
N ASP A 9 -9.26 8.70 5.10
CA ASP A 9 -9.50 8.05 6.39
C ASP A 9 -10.22 6.71 6.15
N ILE A 10 -9.67 5.63 6.70
CA ILE A 10 -10.24 4.28 6.61
C ILE A 10 -10.83 3.80 7.94
N GLY A 11 -10.90 4.68 8.95
CA GLY A 11 -11.49 4.45 10.27
C GLY A 11 -10.47 4.28 11.39
N ASN A 12 -10.88 4.61 12.62
CA ASN A 12 -10.05 4.60 13.84
C ASN A 12 -8.74 5.39 13.69
N ASP A 13 -8.81 6.57 13.06
CA ASP A 13 -7.68 7.46 12.79
C ASP A 13 -6.57 6.83 11.92
N TYR A 14 -6.84 5.70 11.25
CA TYR A 14 -5.96 5.18 10.21
C TYR A 14 -6.23 5.89 8.90
N LEU A 15 -5.17 6.38 8.27
CA LEU A 15 -5.24 7.01 6.96
C LEU A 15 -4.40 6.22 5.95
N VAL A 16 -4.92 6.16 4.73
CA VAL A 16 -4.18 5.81 3.51
C VAL A 16 -3.73 7.11 2.85
N VAL A 17 -2.44 7.22 2.57
CA VAL A 17 -1.87 8.41 1.91
C VAL A 17 -0.97 7.95 0.76
N LYS A 18 -1.17 8.49 -0.45
CA LYS A 18 -0.19 8.41 -1.55
C LYS A 18 0.60 9.71 -1.55
N CYS A 19 1.93 9.64 -1.58
CA CYS A 19 2.78 10.82 -1.61
C CYS A 19 4.06 10.57 -2.41
N ILE A 20 4.79 11.64 -2.75
CA ILE A 20 6.14 11.56 -3.30
C ILE A 20 7.17 11.75 -2.17
N TRP A 21 8.05 10.76 -2.00
CA TRP A 21 9.15 10.79 -1.04
C TRP A 21 10.45 10.40 -1.73
N GLN A 22 11.46 11.27 -1.66
CA GLN A 22 12.74 11.09 -2.36
C GLN A 22 12.56 10.73 -3.85
N GLU A 23 11.68 11.46 -4.56
CA GLU A 23 11.35 11.26 -5.98
C GLU A 23 10.52 10.00 -6.30
N ASP A 24 10.33 9.11 -5.33
CA ASP A 24 9.53 7.89 -5.48
C ASP A 24 8.09 8.05 -4.98
N VAL A 25 7.14 7.42 -5.68
CA VAL A 25 5.75 7.27 -5.21
C VAL A 25 5.70 6.25 -4.08
N CYS A 26 5.15 6.68 -2.95
CA CYS A 26 5.00 5.89 -1.74
C CYS A 26 3.54 5.88 -1.26
N TYR A 27 3.12 4.78 -0.65
CA TYR A 27 1.81 4.60 -0.04
C TYR A 27 1.97 4.35 1.45
N HIS A 28 1.38 5.20 2.28
CA HIS A 28 1.35 5.05 3.73
C HIS A 28 0.00 4.53 4.18
N LEU A 29 0.04 3.51 5.04
CA LEU A 29 -1.10 3.03 5.82
C LEU A 29 -0.75 3.18 7.29
N ARG A 30 -1.30 4.21 7.95
CA ARG A 30 -0.73 4.70 9.21
C ARG A 30 -1.80 5.29 10.13
N LEU A 31 -1.62 5.06 11.43
CA LEU A 31 -2.38 5.73 12.48
C LEU A 31 -1.91 7.19 12.61
N TYR A 32 -2.85 8.12 12.63
CA TYR A 32 -2.60 9.52 12.88
C TYR A 32 -3.01 9.91 14.30
N GLY A 33 -2.21 10.77 14.92
CA GLY A 33 -2.53 11.41 16.19
C GLY A 33 -2.99 12.85 15.98
N TYR A 34 -3.39 13.52 17.05
CA TYR A 34 -3.77 14.93 17.05
C TYR A 34 -2.74 15.75 17.81
N GLY A 35 -2.19 16.76 17.16
CA GLY A 35 -1.27 17.72 17.76
C GLY A 35 -2.00 18.68 18.70
N PHE A 36 -1.22 19.50 19.43
CA PHE A 36 -1.76 20.49 20.36
C PHE A 36 -2.70 21.52 19.69
N LYS A 37 -2.56 21.73 18.38
CA LYS A 37 -3.41 22.65 17.60
C LYS A 37 -4.58 21.94 16.91
N GLY A 38 -4.80 20.65 17.20
CA GLY A 38 -5.82 19.81 16.56
C GLY A 38 -5.43 19.30 15.17
N ASP A 39 -4.21 19.57 14.72
CA ASP A 39 -3.67 19.10 13.44
C ASP A 39 -3.34 17.60 13.49
N ARG A 40 -3.71 16.85 12.44
CA ARG A 40 -3.38 15.41 12.35
C ARG A 40 -1.92 15.22 12.00
N TYR A 41 -1.19 14.41 12.76
CA TYR A 41 0.20 14.05 12.47
C TYR A 41 0.40 12.53 12.35
N PRO A 42 1.29 12.06 11.46
CA PRO A 42 1.57 10.64 11.31
C PRO A 42 2.29 10.09 12.54
N THR A 43 1.76 9.03 13.16
CA THR A 43 2.45 8.34 14.26
C THR A 43 3.42 7.29 13.74
N PRO A 44 4.37 6.76 14.53
CA PRO A 44 5.22 5.64 14.13
C PRO A 44 4.44 4.34 13.80
N ASN A 45 3.19 4.22 14.26
CA ASN A 45 2.33 3.05 14.06
C ASN A 45 1.75 3.05 12.64
N GLY A 46 2.39 2.32 11.74
CA GLY A 46 1.96 2.20 10.36
C GLY A 46 2.98 1.44 9.54
N ILE A 47 2.70 1.38 8.24
CA ILE A 47 3.58 0.78 7.24
C ILE A 47 3.60 1.66 5.99
N MET A 48 4.69 1.57 5.25
CA MET A 48 4.91 2.25 3.98
C MET A 48 5.14 1.17 2.92
N PHE A 49 4.60 1.40 1.73
CA PHE A 49 4.79 0.57 0.56
C PHE A 49 5.35 1.42 -0.57
N PHE A 50 6.32 0.87 -1.29
CA PHE A 50 6.62 1.34 -2.64
C PHE A 50 5.59 0.79 -3.63
N GLU A 51 5.54 1.37 -4.83
CA GLU A 51 4.59 1.01 -5.89
C GLU A 51 4.46 -0.51 -6.08
N GLN A 52 5.57 -1.23 -6.24
CA GLN A 52 5.53 -2.69 -6.43
C GLN A 52 4.85 -3.44 -5.29
N GLN A 53 5.17 -3.09 -4.03
CA GLN A 53 4.55 -3.72 -2.86
C GLN A 53 3.06 -3.39 -2.74
N TRP A 54 2.68 -2.16 -3.11
CA TRP A 54 1.29 -1.74 -3.15
C TRP A 54 0.50 -2.54 -4.19
N GLN A 55 1.05 -2.72 -5.39
CA GLN A 55 0.48 -3.57 -6.44
C GLN A 55 0.37 -5.03 -5.99
N THR A 56 1.40 -5.59 -5.34
CA THR A 56 1.33 -6.94 -4.76
C THR A 56 0.22 -7.07 -3.73
N LEU A 57 0.06 -6.09 -2.84
CA LEU A 57 -1.04 -6.07 -1.88
C LEU A 57 -2.40 -6.04 -2.58
N MET A 58 -2.57 -5.20 -3.60
CA MET A 58 -3.82 -5.14 -4.37
C MET A 58 -4.14 -6.46 -5.07
N ASN A 59 -3.13 -7.10 -5.68
CA ASN A 59 -3.30 -8.38 -6.39
C ASN A 59 -3.62 -9.55 -5.44
N THR A 60 -3.28 -9.44 -4.16
CA THR A 60 -3.55 -10.48 -3.14
C THR A 60 -4.89 -10.32 -2.42
N VAL A 61 -5.65 -9.26 -2.73
CA VAL A 61 -6.95 -8.96 -2.07
C VAL A 61 -7.92 -10.13 -2.15
N SER A 62 -8.11 -10.73 -3.33
CA SER A 62 -9.03 -11.86 -3.50
C SER A 62 -8.62 -13.06 -2.65
N GLU A 63 -7.32 -13.34 -2.57
CA GLU A 63 -6.79 -14.43 -1.74
C GLU A 63 -7.05 -14.17 -0.25
N ILE A 64 -6.84 -12.93 0.20
CA ILE A 64 -7.10 -12.50 1.59
C ILE A 64 -8.59 -12.60 1.91
N ASP A 65 -9.48 -12.13 1.03
CA ASP A 65 -10.93 -12.18 1.21
C ASP A 65 -11.43 -13.64 1.32
N GLU A 66 -10.92 -14.55 0.50
CA GLU A 66 -11.25 -15.98 0.61
C GLU A 66 -10.85 -16.57 1.97
N TYR A 67 -9.67 -16.20 2.48
CA TYR A 67 -9.22 -16.68 3.79
C TYR A 67 -10.05 -16.12 4.94
N LEU A 68 -10.47 -14.86 4.86
CA LEU A 68 -11.39 -14.25 5.82
C LEU A 68 -12.74 -14.98 5.85
N GLN A 69 -13.26 -15.38 4.68
CA GLN A 69 -14.53 -16.12 4.57
C GLN A 69 -14.42 -17.56 5.09
N LYS A 70 -13.32 -18.26 4.78
CA LYS A 70 -13.09 -19.67 5.17
C LYS A 70 -12.72 -19.85 6.64
N ASN A 71 -12.54 -18.76 7.40
CA ASN A 71 -12.10 -18.75 8.80
C ASN A 71 -10.86 -19.62 9.05
N ILE A 72 -9.88 -19.54 8.14
CA ILE A 72 -8.66 -20.35 8.19
C ILE A 72 -7.80 -19.89 9.39
N VAL A 73 -7.32 -20.87 10.16
CA VAL A 73 -6.70 -20.67 11.48
C VAL A 73 -5.48 -19.74 11.46
N LYS A 74 -4.62 -19.85 10.43
CA LYS A 74 -3.44 -18.98 10.30
C LYS A 74 -2.88 -19.04 8.88
N LYS A 75 -2.83 -17.90 8.19
CA LYS A 75 -2.18 -17.77 6.88
C LYS A 75 -1.28 -16.55 6.86
N SER A 76 -0.18 -16.67 6.11
CA SER A 76 0.74 -15.57 5.81
C SER A 76 0.89 -15.44 4.29
N VAL A 77 0.78 -14.22 3.77
CA VAL A 77 0.95 -13.88 2.35
C VAL A 77 2.09 -12.87 2.25
N PRO A 78 3.18 -13.17 1.52
CA PRO A 78 4.30 -12.24 1.36
C PRO A 78 3.94 -11.09 0.43
N ILE A 79 4.28 -9.86 0.83
CA ILE A 79 4.13 -8.63 0.03
C ILE A 79 5.48 -8.14 -0.52
N GLY A 80 6.59 -8.53 0.12
CA GLY A 80 7.96 -8.13 -0.25
C GLY A 80 8.63 -7.23 0.79
N ASN A 81 9.96 -7.12 0.76
CA ASN A 81 10.79 -6.39 1.75
C ASN A 81 10.45 -6.74 3.22
N ASP A 82 10.35 -8.05 3.49
CA ASP A 82 9.94 -8.63 4.77
C ASP A 82 8.52 -8.23 5.24
N VAL A 83 7.68 -7.67 4.37
CA VAL A 83 6.29 -7.36 4.70
C VAL A 83 5.41 -8.56 4.39
N TYR A 84 4.55 -8.90 5.35
CA TYR A 84 3.57 -9.98 5.21
C TYR A 84 2.19 -9.52 5.65
N VAL A 85 1.18 -10.05 4.98
CA VAL A 85 -0.20 -10.03 5.44
C VAL A 85 -0.48 -11.32 6.20
N THR A 86 -0.99 -11.21 7.42
CA THR A 86 -1.42 -12.37 8.20
C THR A 86 -2.87 -12.26 8.66
N ILE A 87 -3.56 -13.40 8.63
CA ILE A 87 -4.93 -13.57 9.11
C ILE A 87 -4.88 -14.59 10.25
N ASP A 88 -5.58 -14.28 11.34
CA ASP A 88 -5.65 -15.07 12.56
C ASP A 88 -7.12 -15.16 12.99
N ASN A 89 -7.56 -16.34 13.42
CA ASN A 89 -8.92 -16.56 13.90
C ASN A 89 -9.19 -15.98 15.30
N LYS A 90 -8.14 -15.77 16.10
CA LYS A 90 -8.24 -15.22 17.47
C LYS A 90 -8.56 -13.72 17.46
N TYR A 91 -8.10 -13.01 16.43
CA TYR A 91 -8.28 -11.56 16.27
C TYR A 91 -8.79 -11.26 14.86
N PRO A 92 -10.12 -11.22 14.66
CA PRO A 92 -10.73 -11.08 13.35
C PRO A 92 -10.24 -9.81 12.63
N GLY A 93 -9.56 -9.98 11.50
CA GLY A 93 -9.03 -8.87 10.72
C GLY A 93 -7.79 -9.25 9.91
N VAL A 94 -7.17 -8.23 9.34
CA VAL A 94 -6.00 -8.33 8.47
C VAL A 94 -4.83 -7.63 9.14
N ASN A 95 -3.79 -8.38 9.46
CA ASN A 95 -2.54 -7.80 9.96
C ASN A 95 -1.59 -7.57 8.79
N ILE A 96 -1.08 -6.36 8.63
CA ILE A 96 -0.09 -6.03 7.60
C ILE A 96 1.15 -5.49 8.30
N ARG A 97 2.22 -6.29 8.36
CA ARG A 97 3.37 -6.01 9.24
C ARG A 97 4.70 -6.36 8.59
N LYS A 98 5.75 -5.66 9.01
CA LYS A 98 7.13 -6.07 8.72
C LYS A 98 7.52 -7.20 9.67
N PHE A 99 8.19 -8.22 9.13
CA PHE A 99 8.76 -9.33 9.86
C PHE A 99 10.27 -9.18 9.92
N TRP A 100 10.87 -9.83 10.90
CA TRP A 100 12.32 -9.96 11.02
C TRP A 100 12.67 -11.41 11.27
N TRP A 101 13.84 -11.85 10.81
CA TRP A 101 14.32 -13.19 11.04
C TRP A 101 14.92 -13.31 12.44
N CYS A 102 14.33 -14.13 13.30
CA CYS A 102 14.88 -14.41 14.62
C CYS A 102 15.88 -15.58 14.53
N GLU A 103 17.16 -15.32 14.79
CA GLU A 103 18.22 -16.33 14.68
C GLU A 103 18.10 -17.42 15.74
N GLU A 104 17.78 -17.05 16.98
CA GLU A 104 17.63 -17.98 18.11
C GLU A 104 16.51 -18.99 17.86
N GLU A 105 15.36 -18.52 17.35
CA GLU A 105 14.18 -19.34 17.11
C GLU A 105 14.11 -19.91 15.67
N ARG A 106 15.05 -19.51 14.79
CA ARG A 106 15.09 -19.84 13.36
C ARG A 106 13.74 -19.67 12.66
N MET A 107 13.01 -18.60 12.99
CA MET A 107 11.68 -18.33 12.43
C MET A 107 11.44 -16.82 12.23
N PRO A 108 10.63 -16.43 11.24
CA PRO A 108 10.26 -15.03 11.04
C PRO A 108 9.26 -14.59 12.13
N LYS A 109 9.51 -13.43 12.73
CA LYS A 109 8.67 -12.85 13.79
C LYS A 109 8.07 -11.51 13.34
N PRO A 110 6.79 -11.24 13.66
CA PRO A 110 6.19 -9.95 13.35
C PRO A 110 6.83 -8.86 14.22
N THR A 111 7.07 -7.68 13.64
CA THR A 111 7.52 -6.50 14.38
C THR A 111 6.33 -5.65 14.84
N ARG A 112 6.61 -4.64 15.66
CA ARG A 112 5.64 -3.57 15.99
C ARG A 112 5.33 -2.66 14.79
N LYS A 113 6.14 -2.69 13.72
CA LYS A 113 5.92 -1.89 12.50
C LYS A 113 4.86 -2.55 11.62
N GLY A 114 3.72 -1.89 11.51
CA GLY A 114 2.59 -2.35 10.73
C GLY A 114 1.26 -1.94 11.33
N VAL A 115 0.20 -2.52 10.80
CA VAL A 115 -1.18 -2.23 11.20
C VAL A 115 -1.97 -3.52 11.38
N HIS A 116 -3.00 -3.43 12.22
CA HIS A 116 -4.07 -4.41 12.27
C HIS A 116 -5.34 -3.69 11.80
N LEU A 117 -5.95 -4.19 10.73
CA LEU A 117 -7.18 -3.66 10.18
C LEU A 117 -8.31 -4.60 10.56
N ASN A 118 -9.35 -4.07 11.20
CA ASN A 118 -10.60 -4.83 11.32
C ASN A 118 -11.28 -4.94 9.94
N LEU A 119 -12.33 -5.76 9.85
CA LEU A 119 -13.02 -6.02 8.58
C LEU A 119 -13.56 -4.73 7.91
N LYS A 120 -14.06 -3.77 8.68
CA LYS A 120 -14.57 -2.49 8.13
C LYS A 120 -13.43 -1.65 7.54
N GLN A 121 -12.29 -1.60 8.21
CA GLN A 121 -11.10 -0.89 7.73
C GLN A 121 -10.49 -1.59 6.51
N TRP A 122 -10.56 -2.93 6.45
CA TRP A 122 -10.15 -3.70 5.27
C TRP A 122 -11.03 -3.38 4.05
N GLU A 123 -12.36 -3.35 4.21
CA GLU A 123 -13.26 -2.89 3.14
C GLU A 123 -12.96 -1.46 2.71
N ALA A 124 -12.74 -0.54 3.65
CA ALA A 124 -12.39 0.84 3.34
C ALA A 124 -11.05 0.95 2.56
N LEU A 125 -10.06 0.14 2.91
CA LEU A 125 -8.80 0.04 2.17
C LEU A 125 -9.03 -0.48 0.73
N LYS A 126 -9.92 -1.46 0.54
CA LYS A 126 -10.30 -1.94 -0.81
C LYS A 126 -10.95 -0.85 -1.65
N VAL A 127 -11.74 0.04 -1.05
CA VAL A 127 -12.26 1.22 -1.75
C VAL A 127 -11.12 2.17 -2.14
N SER A 128 -10.14 2.41 -1.26
CA SER A 128 -8.95 3.19 -1.60
C SER A 128 -8.15 2.61 -2.77
N PHE A 129 -8.05 1.27 -2.89
CA PHE A 129 -7.40 0.65 -4.05
C PHE A 129 -8.10 1.03 -5.36
N LYS A 130 -9.43 0.96 -5.40
CA LYS A 130 -10.21 1.34 -6.60
C LYS A 130 -10.00 2.80 -6.98
N GLU A 131 -10.14 3.70 -6.00
CA GLU A 131 -9.95 5.14 -6.21
C GLU A 131 -8.52 5.46 -6.70
N LEU A 132 -7.51 4.78 -6.16
CA LEU A 132 -6.12 5.00 -6.57
C LEU A 132 -5.81 4.42 -7.95
N CYS A 133 -6.47 3.34 -8.37
CA CYS A 133 -6.34 2.79 -9.72
C CYS A 133 -7.04 3.69 -10.76
N GLU A 134 -8.22 4.22 -10.45
CA GLU A 134 -8.97 5.12 -11.34
C GLU A 134 -8.22 6.45 -11.58
N ASN A 135 -7.55 6.97 -10.54
CA ASN A 135 -6.78 8.21 -10.62
C ASN A 135 -5.40 8.07 -11.29
N ASN A 136 -4.97 6.86 -11.67
CA ASN A 136 -3.71 6.65 -12.40
C ASN A 136 -3.86 6.81 -13.93
N PHE A 137 -5.07 7.13 -14.44
CA PHE A 137 -5.29 7.52 -15.85
C PHE A 137 -4.96 9.01 -16.09
N THR A 138 -3.74 9.43 -15.79
CA THR A 138 -3.12 10.58 -16.46
C THR A 138 -1.87 10.08 -17.16
N CYS A 139 -2.09 9.40 -18.27
CA CYS A 139 -1.09 9.39 -19.34
C CYS A 139 -1.07 10.83 -19.87
N GLU A 140 -0.08 11.64 -19.47
CA GLU A 140 0.34 12.67 -20.39
C GLU A 140 0.82 11.92 -21.64
N GLU A 141 0.02 11.96 -22.71
CA GLU A 141 0.52 11.58 -24.01
C GLU A 141 1.76 12.46 -24.27
N PRO A 142 2.91 11.89 -24.70
CA PRO A 142 3.97 12.72 -25.22
C PRO A 142 3.36 13.54 -26.37
N PRO A 143 3.59 14.87 -26.43
CA PRO A 143 2.97 15.69 -27.44
C PRO A 143 3.29 15.13 -28.83
N LEU A 144 2.24 14.69 -29.53
CA LEU A 144 2.26 14.38 -30.95
C LEU A 144 2.70 15.63 -31.70
N GLY A 145 4.00 15.73 -32.00
CA GLY A 145 4.48 16.82 -32.86
C GLY A 145 5.96 17.14 -32.75
N VAL A 146 6.83 16.29 -33.31
CA VAL A 146 7.82 16.81 -34.27
C VAL A 146 7.90 15.83 -35.44
N VAL A 147 7.31 16.24 -36.56
CA VAL A 147 7.50 15.63 -37.88
C VAL A 147 8.96 15.87 -38.28
N GLY A 148 9.80 14.84 -38.16
CA GLY A 148 11.15 14.81 -38.71
C GLY A 148 11.14 14.10 -40.06
N LEU A 149 11.26 14.87 -41.14
CA LEU A 149 11.30 14.39 -42.52
C LEU A 149 12.30 13.24 -42.72
N ALA A 150 11.83 12.06 -43.09
CA ALA A 150 12.64 11.11 -43.84
C ALA A 150 12.81 11.66 -45.26
N LYS A 151 13.96 12.27 -45.54
CA LYS A 151 14.41 12.47 -46.92
C LYS A 151 14.85 11.11 -47.47
N ALA A 152 14.22 10.72 -48.57
CA ALA A 152 14.73 9.69 -49.46
C ALA A 152 15.98 10.22 -50.16
N GLU A 153 17.09 9.48 -50.08
CA GLU A 153 18.21 9.61 -51.02
C GLU A 153 18.67 8.22 -51.47
N THR A 154 18.24 7.93 -52.69
CA THR A 154 18.73 7.10 -53.81
C THR A 154 20.00 6.24 -53.66
N CYS A 155 19.90 5.05 -54.25
CA CYS A 155 20.97 4.15 -54.67
C CYS A 155 22.09 4.85 -55.45
N VAL A 156 23.33 4.42 -55.22
CA VAL A 156 24.38 4.17 -56.24
C VAL A 156 25.13 2.90 -55.85
#